data_AF-A0A174SPH1-F1
#
_entry.id   AF-A0A174SPH1-F1
#
_cell.length_a   1.000
_cell.length_b   1.000
_cell.length_c   1.000
_cell.angle_alpha   90.00
_cell.angle_beta   90.00
_cell.angle_gamma   90.00
#
_symmetry.space_group_name_H-M   'P 1'
#
loop_
_entity.id
_entity.type
_entity.pdbx_description
1 polymer ?
#
loop_
_entity_poly.entity_id
_entity_poly.type
_entity_poly.pdbx_seq_one_letter_code
_entity_poly.pdbx_strand_id
1 'polypeptide(L)'
;MFMMNKNIVTNLQYHRVLVMWKMILLALLLLTVSCKSQKTITRNIASQTIICGKCQGSGEERFCPKCAGTGQVIPNSKGGPDWAVGICPICHGSGRAFVRPCELCNGTGEISIANTSPK
;
A
#
# COMPACT_ATOMS: atom_id res chain seq x y z
N MET A 1 -81.22 21.75 18.11
CA MET A 1 -80.26 22.62 17.40
C MET A 1 -79.34 23.26 18.46
N PHE A 2 -78.25 22.58 18.84
CA PHE A 2 -77.36 23.09 19.89
C PHE A 2 -76.43 24.15 19.30
N MET A 3 -76.76 25.43 19.51
CA MET A 3 -75.85 26.54 19.21
C MET A 3 -74.73 26.54 20.25
N MET A 4 -73.64 25.86 19.94
CA MET A 4 -72.40 25.98 20.70
C MET A 4 -71.79 27.37 20.42
N ASN A 5 -71.40 28.05 21.49
CA ASN A 5 -70.74 29.36 21.45
C ASN A 5 -69.55 29.32 20.48
N LYS A 6 -69.59 30.15 19.42
CA LYS A 6 -68.57 30.19 18.36
C LYS A 6 -67.15 30.36 18.91
N ASN A 7 -66.98 31.05 20.06
CA ASN A 7 -65.68 31.21 20.73
C ASN A 7 -65.12 29.91 21.34
N ILE A 8 -65.95 28.98 21.80
CA ILE A 8 -65.50 27.70 22.38
C ILE A 8 -65.10 26.73 21.27
N VAL A 9 -65.86 26.71 20.17
CA VAL A 9 -65.58 25.86 19.01
C VAL A 9 -64.31 26.32 18.28
N THR A 10 -64.09 27.63 18.14
CA THR A 10 -62.85 28.17 17.56
C THR A 10 -61.63 27.95 18.45
N ASN A 11 -61.77 28.05 19.77
CA ASN A 11 -60.68 27.77 20.72
C ASN A 11 -60.27 26.28 20.69
N LEU A 12 -61.24 25.37 20.60
CA LEU A 12 -60.98 23.93 20.47
C LEU A 12 -60.36 23.57 19.12
N GLN A 13 -60.79 24.20 18.02
CA GLN A 13 -60.16 24.06 16.71
C GLN A 13 -58.72 24.60 16.71
N TYR A 14 -58.49 25.75 17.33
CA TYR A 14 -57.16 26.33 17.49
C TYR A 14 -56.24 25.43 18.31
N HIS A 15 -56.74 24.84 19.40
CA HIS A 15 -56.00 23.87 20.21
C HIS A 15 -55.61 22.62 19.40
N ARG A 16 -56.49 22.10 18.54
CA ARG A 16 -56.18 20.94 17.69
C ARG A 16 -55.09 21.25 16.67
N VAL A 17 -55.16 22.43 16.03
CA VAL A 17 -54.15 22.90 15.06
C VAL A 17 -52.80 23.12 15.76
N LEU A 18 -52.81 23.73 16.96
CA LEU A 18 -51.61 24.03 17.72
C LEU A 18 -50.94 22.76 18.26
N VAL A 19 -51.71 21.77 18.71
CA VAL A 19 -51.21 20.43 19.06
C VAL A 19 -50.64 19.71 17.84
N MET A 20 -51.33 19.76 16.69
CA MET A 20 -50.83 19.17 15.44
C MET A 20 -49.47 19.77 15.05
N TRP A 21 -49.36 21.09 15.10
CA TRP A 21 -48.14 21.77 14.70
C TRP A 21 -46.98 21.49 15.66
N LYS A 22 -47.28 21.35 16.96
CA LYS A 22 -46.30 20.95 17.99
C LYS A 22 -45.80 19.52 17.79
N MET A 23 -46.66 18.58 17.37
CA MET A 23 -46.27 17.21 17.02
C MET A 23 -45.38 17.15 15.78
N ILE A 24 -45.67 17.98 14.77
CA ILE A 24 -44.86 18.10 13.56
C ILE A 24 -43.47 18.67 13.89
N LEU A 25 -43.40 19.70 14.73
CA LEU A 25 -42.13 20.26 15.22
C LEU A 25 -41.31 19.25 16.03
N LEU A 26 -41.95 18.48 16.92
CA LEU A 26 -41.30 17.40 17.68
C LEU A 26 -40.75 16.30 16.77
N ALA A 27 -41.50 15.90 15.74
CA ALA A 27 -41.05 14.88 14.78
C ALA A 27 -39.86 15.35 13.94
N LEU A 28 -39.86 16.61 13.48
CA LEU A 28 -38.74 17.21 12.75
C LEU A 28 -37.48 17.32 13.62
N LEU A 29 -37.65 17.60 14.92
CA LEU A 29 -36.54 17.68 15.87
C LEU A 29 -35.91 16.31 16.16
N LEU A 30 -36.68 15.21 16.10
CA LEU A 30 -36.15 13.85 16.23
C LEU A 30 -35.38 13.39 14.98
N LEU A 31 -35.77 13.87 13.80
CA LEU A 31 -35.12 13.51 12.53
C LEU A 31 -33.71 14.12 12.39
N THR A 32 -33.41 15.24 13.06
CA THR A 32 -32.09 15.89 12.98
C THR A 32 -31.05 15.29 13.93
N VAL A 33 -31.44 14.45 14.88
CA VAL A 33 -30.53 13.79 15.85
C VAL A 33 -29.99 12.45 15.30
N SER A 34 -30.00 12.24 13.98
CA SER A 34 -29.33 11.06 13.40
C SER A 34 -27.83 11.35 13.21
N CYS A 35 -27.06 11.20 14.29
CA CYS A 35 -25.61 11.27 14.26
C CYS A 35 -25.05 10.02 13.55
N LYS A 36 -24.74 10.13 12.26
CA LYS A 36 -23.99 9.08 11.53
C LYS A 36 -22.56 9.02 12.05
N SER A 37 -22.28 8.07 12.93
CA SER A 37 -20.91 7.73 13.32
C SER A 37 -20.24 6.95 12.18
N GLN A 38 -19.43 7.64 11.38
CA GLN A 38 -18.62 7.00 10.35
C GLN A 38 -17.34 6.46 11.00
N LYS A 39 -17.31 5.15 11.30
CA LYS A 39 -16.07 4.47 11.71
C LYS A 39 -15.16 4.31 10.48
N THR A 40 -14.11 5.12 10.43
CA THR A 40 -13.01 4.94 9.47
C THR A 40 -12.26 3.66 9.84
N ILE A 41 -12.42 2.61 9.03
CA ILE A 41 -11.65 1.38 9.15
C ILE A 41 -10.26 1.66 8.57
N THR A 42 -9.29 1.97 9.43
CA THR A 42 -7.88 1.94 9.09
C THR A 42 -7.47 0.48 8.89
N ARG A 43 -7.39 0.03 7.64
CA ARG A 43 -6.77 -1.27 7.34
C ARG A 43 -5.27 -1.12 7.55
N ASN A 44 -4.75 -1.75 8.60
CA ASN A 44 -3.32 -1.94 8.77
C ASN A 44 -2.83 -2.85 7.64
N ILE A 45 -2.14 -2.27 6.66
CA ILE A 45 -1.43 -3.05 5.65
C ILE A 45 -0.19 -3.59 6.37
N ALA A 46 -0.27 -4.85 6.81
CA ALA A 46 0.91 -5.56 7.27
C ALA A 46 1.86 -5.70 6.08
N SER A 47 2.94 -4.93 6.07
CA SER A 47 4.04 -5.11 5.14
C SER A 47 4.69 -6.45 5.43
N GLN A 48 4.59 -7.41 4.51
CA GLN A 48 5.29 -8.68 4.65
C GLN A 48 6.72 -8.50 4.17
N THR A 49 7.69 -8.72 5.05
CA THR A 49 9.09 -8.85 4.68
C THR A 49 9.36 -10.30 4.28
N ILE A 50 9.96 -10.49 3.11
CA ILE A 50 10.42 -11.79 2.64
C ILE A 50 11.93 -11.79 2.50
N ILE A 51 12.54 -12.95 2.74
CA ILE A 51 13.98 -13.14 2.52
C ILE A 51 14.26 -12.97 1.01
N CYS A 52 15.30 -12.19 0.69
CA CYS A 52 15.68 -11.96 -0.70
C CYS A 52 16.16 -13.27 -1.35
N GLY A 53 15.46 -13.75 -2.38
CA GLY A 53 15.80 -15.00 -3.06
C GLY A 53 17.16 -14.99 -3.79
N LYS A 54 17.63 -13.82 -4.28
CA LYS A 54 18.90 -13.72 -5.04
C LYS A 54 20.12 -13.88 -4.15
N CYS A 55 20.09 -13.30 -2.95
CA CYS A 55 21.20 -13.39 -1.99
C CYS A 55 20.91 -14.36 -0.84
N GLN A 56 19.73 -14.99 -0.81
CA GLN A 56 19.29 -15.93 0.24
C GLN A 56 19.42 -15.32 1.65
N GLY A 57 19.18 -14.02 1.78
CA GLY A 57 19.29 -13.31 3.06
C GLY A 57 20.70 -12.79 3.41
N SER A 58 21.73 -13.03 2.59
CA SER A 58 23.07 -12.52 2.89
C SER A 58 23.22 -11.00 2.71
N GLY A 59 22.36 -10.38 1.89
CA GLY A 59 22.49 -8.97 1.49
C GLY A 59 23.63 -8.70 0.51
N GLU A 60 24.50 -9.67 0.23
CA GLU A 60 25.73 -9.48 -0.54
C GLU A 60 25.82 -10.49 -1.69
N GLU A 61 26.35 -10.04 -2.82
CA GLU A 61 26.64 -10.89 -3.96
C GLU A 61 28.10 -10.75 -4.40
N ARG A 62 28.71 -11.89 -4.77
CA ARG A 62 30.08 -11.91 -5.26
C ARG A 62 30.09 -11.89 -6.78
N PHE A 63 30.87 -11.00 -7.35
CA PHE A 63 30.93 -10.74 -8.78
C PHE A 63 32.35 -10.44 -9.23
N CYS A 64 32.64 -10.63 -10.53
CA CYS A 64 33.90 -10.19 -11.12
C CYS A 64 33.61 -9.27 -12.31
N PRO A 65 33.95 -7.97 -12.25
CA PRO A 65 33.67 -7.02 -13.33
C PRO A 65 34.48 -7.30 -14.59
N LYS A 66 35.62 -8.00 -14.46
CA LYS A 66 36.50 -8.28 -15.60
C LYS A 66 35.97 -9.38 -16.52
N CYS A 67 35.30 -10.39 -15.96
CA CYS A 67 34.73 -11.51 -16.72
C CYS A 67 33.20 -11.58 -16.63
N ALA A 68 32.55 -10.61 -15.97
CA ALA A 68 31.11 -10.61 -15.72
C ALA A 68 30.56 -11.92 -15.14
N GLY A 69 31.35 -12.63 -14.33
CA GLY A 69 30.96 -13.91 -13.72
C GLY A 69 31.28 -15.16 -14.55
N THR A 70 31.77 -15.05 -15.79
CA THR A 70 32.08 -16.22 -16.64
C THR A 70 33.36 -16.96 -16.22
N GLY A 71 34.24 -16.31 -15.44
CA GLY A 71 35.55 -16.84 -15.09
C GLY A 71 36.60 -16.74 -16.20
N GLN A 72 36.21 -16.32 -17.40
CA GLN A 72 37.06 -16.28 -18.59
C GLN A 72 37.01 -14.91 -19.27
N VAL A 73 38.09 -14.51 -19.93
CA VAL A 73 38.20 -13.24 -20.64
C VAL A 73 38.74 -13.47 -22.04
N ILE A 74 38.14 -12.80 -23.02
CA ILE A 74 38.68 -12.75 -24.38
C ILE A 74 39.84 -11.75 -24.33
N PRO A 75 41.09 -12.17 -24.55
CA PRO A 75 42.23 -11.28 -24.52
C PRO A 75 42.21 -10.48 -25.81
N ASN A 76 41.65 -9.27 -25.83
CA ASN A 76 42.04 -8.32 -26.86
C ASN A 76 42.09 -6.84 -26.47
N SER A 77 43.31 -6.31 -26.62
CA SER A 77 43.71 -4.90 -26.77
C SER A 77 45.21 -4.76 -27.09
N LYS A 78 46.03 -5.82 -26.95
CA LYS A 78 47.50 -5.78 -27.21
C LYS A 78 48.11 -7.03 -27.90
N GLY A 79 47.32 -7.84 -28.61
CA GLY A 79 47.82 -8.92 -29.47
C GLY A 79 47.40 -10.32 -29.05
N GLY A 80 46.35 -10.84 -29.68
CA GLY A 80 45.86 -12.21 -29.60
C GLY A 80 44.70 -12.41 -30.59
N PRO A 81 44.41 -13.64 -31.04
CA PRO A 81 43.21 -13.89 -31.84
C PRO A 81 41.95 -13.67 -31.01
N ASP A 82 40.90 -13.06 -31.58
CA ASP A 82 39.61 -12.82 -30.90
C ASP A 82 38.92 -14.11 -30.40
N TRP A 83 39.36 -15.27 -30.88
CA TRP A 83 38.87 -16.60 -30.50
C TRP A 83 39.63 -17.23 -29.33
N ALA A 84 40.78 -16.67 -28.92
CA ALA A 84 41.49 -17.17 -27.75
C ALA A 84 40.70 -16.83 -26.48
N VAL A 85 40.48 -17.80 -25.60
CA VAL A 85 39.79 -17.57 -24.32
C VAL A 85 40.77 -17.82 -23.18
N GLY A 86 41.10 -16.77 -22.42
CA GLY A 86 41.99 -16.84 -21.27
C GLY A 86 41.24 -16.99 -19.95
N ILE A 87 41.85 -17.63 -18.95
CA ILE A 87 41.35 -17.60 -17.57
C ILE A 87 41.44 -16.15 -17.05
N CYS A 88 40.37 -15.68 -16.39
CA CYS A 88 40.36 -14.34 -15.83
C CYS A 88 41.44 -14.19 -14.74
N PRO A 89 42.40 -13.25 -14.87
CA PRO A 89 43.50 -13.10 -13.91
C PRO A 89 43.06 -12.54 -12.56
N ILE A 90 41.88 -11.91 -12.49
CA ILE A 90 41.36 -11.26 -11.28
C ILE A 90 40.63 -12.25 -10.38
N CYS A 91 39.84 -13.15 -10.97
CA CYS A 91 39.06 -14.13 -10.21
C CYS A 91 39.64 -15.55 -10.28
N HIS A 92 40.74 -15.74 -11.02
CA HIS A 92 41.39 -17.04 -11.25
C HIS A 92 40.41 -18.12 -11.72
N GLY A 93 39.44 -17.76 -12.56
CA GLY A 93 38.43 -18.69 -13.07
C GLY A 93 37.18 -18.84 -12.21
N SER A 94 37.13 -18.29 -10.99
CA SER A 94 35.96 -18.45 -10.10
C SER A 94 34.73 -17.63 -10.51
N GLY A 95 34.90 -16.61 -11.35
CA GLY A 95 33.85 -15.64 -11.69
C GLY A 95 33.48 -14.68 -10.54
N ARG A 96 34.09 -14.82 -9.35
CA ARG A 96 33.70 -14.13 -8.12
C ARG A 96 34.95 -13.57 -7.43
N ALA A 97 35.21 -12.28 -7.59
CA ALA A 97 36.41 -11.64 -7.00
C ALA A 97 36.09 -10.51 -6.02
N PHE A 98 35.00 -9.79 -6.25
CA PHE A 98 34.59 -8.65 -5.44
C PHE A 98 33.22 -8.90 -4.81
N VAL A 99 33.00 -8.31 -3.65
CA VAL A 99 31.71 -8.30 -2.95
C VAL A 99 31.01 -6.98 -3.26
N ARG A 100 29.73 -7.05 -3.60
CA ARG A 100 28.87 -5.86 -3.75
C ARG A 100 27.53 -6.10 -3.06
N PRO A 101 26.82 -5.04 -2.63
CA PRO A 101 25.46 -5.19 -2.13
C PRO A 101 24.57 -5.82 -3.19
N CYS A 102 23.66 -6.68 -2.77
CA CYS A 102 22.73 -7.35 -3.67
C CYS A 102 21.80 -6.34 -4.33
N GLU A 103 21.78 -6.30 -5.66
CA GLU A 103 20.97 -5.33 -6.43
C GLU A 103 19.45 -5.45 -6.20
N LEU A 104 18.95 -6.59 -5.71
CA LEU A 104 17.52 -6.78 -5.45
C LEU A 104 17.07 -6.24 -4.09
N CYS A 105 17.91 -6.31 -3.07
CA CYS A 105 17.58 -5.88 -1.71
C CYS A 105 18.45 -4.70 -1.25
N ASN A 106 19.34 -4.19 -2.12
CA ASN A 106 20.28 -3.11 -1.81
C ASN A 106 21.10 -3.33 -0.53
N GLY A 107 21.45 -4.58 -0.21
CA GLY A 107 22.21 -4.89 1.01
C GLY A 107 21.39 -5.30 2.23
N THR A 108 20.05 -5.21 2.19
CA THR A 108 19.23 -5.49 3.38
C THR A 108 19.02 -6.99 3.65
N GLY A 109 19.19 -7.85 2.64
CA GLY A 109 18.88 -9.28 2.75
C GLY A 109 17.38 -9.61 2.67
N GLU A 110 16.50 -8.60 2.74
CA GLU A 110 15.05 -8.76 2.78
C GLU A 110 14.36 -7.78 1.82
N ILE A 111 13.23 -8.21 1.25
CA ILE A 111 12.41 -7.40 0.34
C ILE A 111 11.05 -7.19 1.01
N SER A 112 10.65 -5.92 1.16
CA SER A 112 9.32 -5.56 1.62
C SER A 112 8.35 -5.61 0.44
N ILE A 113 7.45 -6.59 0.44
CA ILE A 113 6.37 -6.64 -0.55
C ILE A 113 5.23 -5.81 0.02
N ALA A 114 5.10 -4.57 -0.44
CA ALA A 114 3.81 -3.91 -0.37
C ALA A 114 2.93 -4.61 -1.40
N ASN A 115 1.80 -5.19 -0.98
CA ASN A 115 0.82 -5.76 -1.90
C ASN A 115 0.20 -4.65 -2.75
N THR A 116 0.91 -4.23 -3.79
CA THR A 116 0.39 -3.37 -4.85
C THR A 116 0.49 -4.17 -6.13
N SER A 117 -0.66 -4.69 -6.57
CA SER A 117 -0.83 -5.31 -7.88
C SER A 117 -0.20 -4.44 -8.97
N PRO A 118 0.54 -5.04 -9.93
CA PRO A 118 0.92 -4.32 -11.14
C PRO A 118 -0.36 -3.88 -11.85
N LYS A 119 -0.42 -2.59 -12.18
CA LYS A 119 -1.51 -1.97 -12.94
C LYS A 119 -1.30 -2.19 -14.43
#